data_AF-O18629-F1
#
_entry.id   AF-O18629-F1
#
_cell.length_a   1.000
_cell.length_b   1.000
_cell.length_c   1.000
_cell.angle_alpha   90.00
_cell.angle_beta   90.00
_cell.angle_gamma   90.00
#
_symmetry.space_group_name_H-M   'P 1'
#
loop_
_entity.id
_entity.type
_entity.pdbx_description
1 polymer ?
#
loop_
_entity_poly.entity_id
_entity_poly.type
_entity_poly.pdbx_seq_one_letter_code
_entity_poly.pdbx_strand_id
1 'polypeptide(L)' 'CEGCKGFFKRSIRGHVSYVCRSEQNCLVNKAYRNRCQYCSYQ' A
#
# COMPACT_ATOMS: atom_id res chain seq x y z
N CYS A 1 9.86 9.25 -1.76
CA CYS A 1 8.45 9.59 -1.49
C CYS A 1 8.22 9.54 0.02
N GLU A 2 8.08 10.68 0.70
CA GLU A 2 7.86 10.67 2.17
C GLU A 2 6.56 9.96 2.58
N GLY A 3 5.51 10.04 1.75
CA GLY A 3 4.25 9.34 2.01
C GLY A 3 4.38 7.80 2.04
N CYS A 4 5.24 7.24 1.20
CA CYS A 4 5.47 5.80 1.04
C CYS A 4 6.31 5.27 2.24
N LYS A 5 7.27 6.08 2.70
CA LYS A 5 8.06 5.82 3.91
C LYS A 5 7.18 5.78 5.17
N GLY A 6 6.27 6.75 5.31
CA GLY A 6 5.31 6.79 6.42
C GLY A 6 4.31 5.63 6.38
N PHE A 7 3.87 5.25 5.18
CA PHE A 7 3.00 4.09 4.96
C PHE A 7 3.69 2.80 5.44
N PHE A 8 4.89 2.50 4.95
CA PHE A 8 5.65 1.30 5.34
C PHE A 8 5.88 1.21 6.86
N LYS A 9 6.26 2.33 7.50
CA LYS A 9 6.46 2.39 8.96
C LYS A 9 5.19 2.06 9.74
N ARG A 10 4.01 2.47 9.26
CA ARG A 10 2.73 2.14 9.89
C ARG A 10 2.33 0.68 9.67
N SER A 11 2.56 0.14 8.47
CA SER A 11 2.25 -1.25 8.14
C SER A 11 2.98 -2.23 9.06
N ILE A 12 4.28 -2.00 9.30
CA ILE A 12 5.10 -2.83 10.20
C ILE A 12 4.65 -2.68 11.66
N ARG A 13 4.55 -1.44 12.17
CA ARG A 13 4.24 -1.20 13.59
C ARG A 13 2.83 -1.66 13.97
N GLY A 14 1.89 -1.53 13.05
CA GLY A 14 0.50 -1.93 13.27
C GLY A 14 0.21 -3.39 12.97
N HIS A 15 1.19 -4.16 12.46
CA HIS A 15 0.98 -5.52 11.96
C HIS A 15 -0.24 -5.63 11.03
N VAL A 16 -0.44 -4.61 10.19
CA VAL A 16 -1.65 -4.50 9.37
C VAL A 16 -1.52 -5.44 8.17
N SER A 17 -2.41 -6.42 8.10
CA SER A 17 -2.55 -7.27 6.91
C SER A 17 -3.50 -6.60 5.93
N TYR A 18 -2.95 -6.10 4.82
CA TYR A 18 -3.77 -5.56 3.75
C TYR A 18 -4.31 -6.68 2.86
N VAL A 19 -5.50 -6.49 2.31
CA VAL A 19 -6.10 -7.40 1.35
C VAL A 19 -6.37 -6.64 0.06
N CYS A 20 -5.94 -7.20 -1.07
CA CYS A 20 -6.32 -6.66 -2.36
C CYS A 20 -7.76 -7.04 -2.67
N ARG A 21 -8.55 -6.09 -3.17
CA ARG A 21 -9.94 -6.32 -3.61
C ARG A 21 -10.04 -6.70 -5.10
N SER A 22 -8.91 -6.92 -5.74
CA SER A 22 -8.79 -7.22 -7.17
C SER A 22 -7.71 -8.30 -7.35
N GLU A 23 -7.11 -8.40 -8.52
CA GLU A 23 -6.17 -9.45 -8.92
C GLU A 23 -4.75 -9.26 -8.40
N GLN A 24 -4.58 -8.50 -7.31
CA GLN A 24 -3.25 -8.17 -6.75
C GLN A 24 -2.28 -7.46 -7.71
N ASN A 25 -2.76 -7.01 -8.88
CA ASN A 25 -1.98 -6.33 -9.90
C ASN A 25 -2.43 -4.86 -10.10
N CYS A 26 -2.69 -4.16 -8.99
CA CYS A 26 -3.16 -2.77 -9.08
C CYS A 26 -2.03 -1.84 -9.52
N LEU A 27 -2.33 -0.92 -10.43
CA LEU A 27 -1.36 0.08 -10.88
C LEU A 27 -1.02 1.08 -9.76
N VAL A 28 0.20 1.03 -9.24
CA VAL A 28 0.70 1.93 -8.19
C VAL A 28 1.47 3.08 -8.81
N ASN A 29 0.80 4.22 -8.96
CA ASN A 29 1.43 5.47 -9.40
C ASN A 29 1.15 6.61 -8.41
N LYS A 30 1.68 7.81 -8.66
CA LYS A 30 1.50 8.95 -7.74
C LYS A 30 0.02 9.31 -7.50
N ALA A 31 -0.86 9.12 -8.48
CA ALA A 31 -2.30 9.39 -8.33
C ALA A 31 -3.06 8.24 -7.64
N TYR A 32 -2.67 6.98 -7.87
CA TYR A 32 -3.45 5.79 -7.49
C TYR A 32 -2.80 4.91 -6.41
N ARG A 33 -1.63 5.26 -5.88
CA ARG A 33 -0.95 4.49 -4.83
C ARG A 33 -1.77 4.24 -3.57
N ASN A 34 -2.80 5.06 -3.30
CA ASN A 34 -3.69 4.87 -2.16
C ASN A 34 -4.93 4.00 -2.47
N ARG A 35 -5.13 3.59 -3.73
CA ARG A 35 -6.30 2.80 -4.17
C ARG A 35 -6.27 1.37 -3.61
N CYS A 36 -5.09 0.78 -3.52
CA CYS A 36 -4.92 -0.55 -2.94
C CYS A 36 -3.72 -0.54 -2.00
N GLN A 37 -4.00 -0.61 -0.70
CA GLN A 37 -2.94 -0.62 0.31
C GLN A 37 -2.07 -1.88 0.20
N TYR A 38 -2.67 -3.02 -0.16
CA TYR A 38 -1.94 -4.27 -0.41
C TYR A 38 -0.90 -4.10 -1.52
N CYS A 39 -1.33 -3.70 -2.72
CA CYS A 39 -0.41 -3.56 -3.86
C CYS A 39 0.59 -2.41 -3.67
N SER A 40 0.27 -1.41 -2.83
CA SER A 40 1.23 -0.34 -2.48
C SER A 40 2.27 -0.75 -1.44
N TYR A 41 2.04 -1.88 -0.74
CA TYR A 41 2.91 -2.42 0.30
C TYR A 41 3.77 -3.57 -0.21
N GLN A 42 3.20 -4.43 -1.03
CA GLN A 42 3.87 -5.55 -1.70
C GLN A 42 4.89 -5.06 -2.72
#